data_AF-A0A1C6PA67-F1
#
_entry.id   AF-A0A1C6PA67-F1
#
_cell.length_a   1.000
_cell.length_b   1.000
_cell.length_c   1.000
_cell.angle_alpha   90.00
_cell.angle_beta   90.00
_cell.angle_gamma   90.00
#
_symmetry.space_group_name_H-M   'P 1'
#
loop_
_entity.id
_entity.type
_entity.pdbx_description
1 polymer ?
#
loop_
_entity_poly.entity_id
_entity_poly.type
_entity_poly.pdbx_seq_one_letter_code
_entity_poly.pdbx_strand_id
1 'polypeptide(L)'
;MLAACTTLPSSNERPPIVFVHGNGESAALWQTTIWRFESNGWPRDRLFALDQPFPLARDDDTVVQAGRSSTADSMAFLKSEVERVLRTTGATRVVLIGNSRGGNAIRNYVQNGGGDRVVSHVVLGGNPAHGIWAIKGRQERSEFSALSPFLQQLNAPKNGDGDEVTPGVKWLTLRSDRNDKYAQPDGIWIGIQGTPTNVGFDGPALKGATNVVLPRVDHRETSFSPAAFAATWRFLTGEAPRALEVEPEAQITLSGRVTGLGLDPQKPDSGAFSNNLPLVGARLEVFAIDAVTGARNGAAAWQQTIAQDGRWGPFAAQPDTRYEFVLSAPGYATTHIYRSPFPRSSSIVHLRPERIAEADRDAKALVTFTRPRGYFDAERDSLRFDGQALPPGVPPSGSGVSSSKIKLANDAPRTIAAEFNGERLVGRTWPASGGDVSVLELTY
;
A
#
# COMPACT_ATOMS: atom_id res chain seq x y z
N MET A 1 21.58 -17.50 39.49
CA MET A 1 20.67 -17.02 38.44
C MET A 1 21.40 -17.18 37.11
N LEU A 2 20.99 -18.15 36.30
CA LEU A 2 21.56 -18.37 34.96
C LEU A 2 20.91 -17.34 34.03
N ALA A 3 21.72 -16.43 33.50
CA ALA A 3 21.29 -15.53 32.44
C ALA A 3 21.00 -16.38 31.20
N ALA A 4 19.73 -16.47 30.81
CA ALA A 4 19.34 -17.05 29.54
C ALA A 4 19.75 -16.07 28.44
N CYS A 5 20.83 -16.39 27.71
CA CYS A 5 21.11 -15.77 26.43
C CYS A 5 19.97 -16.17 25.48
N THR A 6 19.02 -15.29 25.25
CA THR A 6 18.07 -15.40 24.14
C THR A 6 18.84 -15.26 22.83
N THR A 7 19.25 -16.39 22.26
CA THR A 7 19.77 -16.45 20.90
C THR A 7 18.64 -16.08 19.95
N LEU A 8 18.82 -15.03 19.16
CA LEU A 8 17.90 -14.72 18.06
C LEU A 8 17.83 -15.95 17.13
N PRO A 9 16.63 -16.35 16.67
CA PRO A 9 16.48 -17.45 15.73
C PRO A 9 17.43 -17.26 14.54
N SER A 10 18.12 -18.33 14.12
CA SER A 10 18.96 -18.26 12.93
C SER A 10 18.12 -17.87 11.69
N SER A 11 18.74 -17.29 10.65
CA SER A 11 18.01 -16.86 9.44
C SER A 11 17.25 -17.98 8.71
N ASN A 12 17.58 -19.24 9.01
CA ASN A 12 16.90 -20.44 8.50
C ASN A 12 15.66 -20.84 9.30
N GLU A 13 15.44 -20.29 10.51
CA GLU A 13 14.29 -20.64 11.35
C GLU A 13 13.03 -19.82 11.03
N ARG A 14 13.19 -18.62 10.45
CA ARG A 14 12.04 -17.76 10.12
C ARG A 14 11.51 -18.02 8.70
N PRO A 15 10.21 -18.32 8.53
CA PRO A 15 9.64 -18.51 7.21
C PRO A 15 9.67 -17.21 6.40
N PRO A 16 9.78 -17.27 5.06
CA PRO A 16 9.54 -16.12 4.20
C PRO A 16 8.14 -15.54 4.43
N ILE A 17 8.04 -14.21 4.50
CA ILE A 17 6.78 -13.48 4.48
C ILE A 17 6.56 -12.93 3.07
N VAL A 18 5.38 -13.20 2.52
CA VAL A 18 4.91 -12.62 1.26
C VAL A 18 3.80 -11.62 1.55
N PHE A 19 4.01 -10.36 1.18
CA PHE A 19 3.09 -9.26 1.38
C PHE A 19 2.29 -8.98 0.10
N VAL A 20 0.97 -8.91 0.22
CA VAL A 20 0.02 -8.78 -0.91
C VAL A 20 -0.81 -7.51 -0.74
N HIS A 21 -0.64 -6.54 -1.62
CA HIS A 21 -1.30 -5.23 -1.55
C HIS A 21 -2.80 -5.28 -1.92
N GLY A 22 -3.52 -4.19 -1.66
CA GLY A 22 -4.93 -4.02 -1.97
C GLY A 22 -5.23 -3.67 -3.44
N ASN A 23 -6.50 -3.34 -3.69
CA ASN A 23 -7.01 -3.00 -5.02
C ASN A 23 -6.39 -1.68 -5.52
N GLY A 24 -5.74 -1.69 -6.68
CA GLY A 24 -5.11 -0.49 -7.26
C GLY A 24 -3.78 -0.08 -6.63
N GLU A 25 -3.24 -0.86 -5.70
CA GLU A 25 -2.05 -0.52 -4.91
C GLU A 25 -0.78 -1.24 -5.42
N SER A 26 0.33 -1.11 -4.69
CA SER A 26 1.63 -1.68 -5.03
C SER A 26 2.38 -2.16 -3.80
N ALA A 27 3.52 -2.85 -3.99
CA ALA A 27 4.38 -3.32 -2.91
C ALA A 27 4.87 -2.18 -1.99
N ALA A 28 4.95 -0.94 -2.48
CA ALA A 28 5.52 0.19 -1.74
C ALA A 28 4.75 0.52 -0.44
N LEU A 29 3.48 0.16 -0.34
CA LEU A 29 2.71 0.36 0.90
C LEU A 29 3.29 -0.45 2.05
N TRP A 30 3.93 -1.59 1.79
CA TRP A 30 4.55 -2.44 2.81
C TRP A 30 5.89 -1.92 3.35
N GLN A 31 6.41 -0.80 2.85
CA GLN A 31 7.72 -0.26 3.23
C GLN A 31 7.91 -0.16 4.75
N THR A 32 7.00 0.50 5.47
CA THR A 32 7.13 0.69 6.91
C THR A 32 6.89 -0.61 7.68
N THR A 33 6.02 -1.49 7.19
CA THR A 33 5.81 -2.82 7.77
C THR A 33 7.07 -3.67 7.66
N ILE A 34 7.71 -3.72 6.49
CA ILE A 34 8.98 -4.43 6.26
C ILE A 34 10.07 -3.87 7.18
N TRP A 35 10.19 -2.56 7.25
CA TRP A 35 11.12 -1.91 8.18
C TRP A 35 10.91 -2.28 9.64
N ARG A 36 9.66 -2.39 10.10
CA ARG A 36 9.35 -2.87 11.45
C ARG A 36 9.73 -4.34 11.63
N PHE A 37 9.50 -5.20 10.64
CA PHE A 37 9.97 -6.59 10.69
C PHE A 37 11.50 -6.68 10.77
N GLU A 38 12.23 -5.93 9.95
CA GLU A 38 13.69 -5.88 9.98
C GLU A 38 14.21 -5.34 11.33
N SER A 39 13.58 -4.28 11.87
CA SER A 39 13.90 -3.68 13.18
C SER A 39 13.69 -4.66 14.34
N ASN A 40 12.91 -5.72 14.14
CA ASN A 40 12.68 -6.77 15.13
C ASN A 40 13.43 -8.07 14.78
N GLY A 41 14.35 -8.02 13.81
CA GLY A 41 15.23 -9.13 13.47
C GLY A 41 14.64 -10.16 12.51
N TRP A 42 13.59 -9.84 11.75
CA TRP A 42 13.20 -10.69 10.62
C TRP A 42 14.22 -10.51 9.49
N PRO A 43 14.81 -11.58 8.94
CA PRO A 43 15.82 -11.44 7.88
C PRO A 43 15.26 -10.74 6.63
N ARG A 44 16.00 -9.77 6.10
CA ARG A 44 15.60 -8.99 4.91
C ARG A 44 15.37 -9.88 3.68
N ASP A 45 16.19 -10.91 3.50
CA ASP A 45 16.09 -11.92 2.43
C ASP A 45 14.89 -12.88 2.59
N ARG A 46 14.10 -12.71 3.67
CA ARG A 46 12.85 -13.44 3.93
C ARG A 46 11.61 -12.55 3.78
N LEU A 47 11.74 -11.29 3.37
CA LEU A 47 10.61 -10.35 3.25
C LEU A 47 10.36 -9.99 1.78
N PHE A 48 9.20 -10.38 1.25
CA PHE A 48 8.86 -10.23 -0.17
C PHE A 48 7.54 -9.50 -0.34
N ALA A 49 7.56 -8.27 -0.87
CA ALA A 49 6.34 -7.56 -1.24
C ALA A 49 6.11 -7.65 -2.75
N LEU A 50 4.89 -8.04 -3.15
CA LEU A 50 4.55 -8.34 -4.53
C LEU A 50 3.96 -7.13 -5.23
N ASP A 51 4.21 -6.98 -6.54
CA ASP A 51 3.52 -6.02 -7.41
C ASP A 51 2.66 -6.78 -8.42
N GLN A 52 1.35 -6.85 -8.18
CA GLN A 52 0.45 -7.39 -9.20
C GLN A 52 0.38 -6.43 -10.38
N PRO A 53 0.68 -6.84 -11.63
CA PRO A 53 0.81 -5.93 -12.77
C PRO A 53 -0.42 -5.05 -13.00
N PHE A 54 -1.61 -5.66 -12.94
CA PHE A 54 -2.91 -4.98 -13.00
C PHE A 54 -3.64 -5.17 -11.68
N PRO A 55 -3.43 -4.25 -10.71
CA PRO A 55 -3.88 -4.43 -9.33
C PRO A 55 -5.37 -4.14 -9.12
N LEU A 56 -6.07 -3.62 -10.13
CA LEU A 56 -7.49 -3.32 -10.09
C LEU A 56 -8.33 -4.56 -10.43
N ALA A 57 -9.39 -4.80 -9.64
CA ALA A 57 -10.40 -5.82 -9.89
C ALA A 57 -11.28 -5.46 -11.09
N ARG A 58 -11.83 -6.48 -11.74
CA ARG A 58 -12.90 -6.31 -12.73
C ARG A 58 -14.20 -5.87 -12.04
N ASP A 59 -15.04 -5.11 -12.75
CA ASP A 59 -16.36 -4.74 -12.25
C ASP A 59 -17.30 -5.96 -12.17
N ASP A 60 -17.19 -6.87 -13.14
CA ASP A 60 -17.77 -8.21 -13.15
C ASP A 60 -16.61 -9.20 -13.37
N ASP A 61 -16.39 -10.11 -12.43
CA ASP A 61 -15.24 -11.03 -12.47
C ASP A 61 -15.22 -11.90 -13.73
N THR A 62 -16.40 -12.20 -14.27
CA THR A 62 -16.60 -13.08 -15.43
C THR A 62 -16.41 -12.37 -16.77
N VAL A 63 -16.38 -11.04 -16.79
CA VAL A 63 -16.26 -10.23 -18.01
C VAL A 63 -14.85 -9.67 -18.10
N VAL A 64 -14.13 -10.02 -19.18
CA VAL A 64 -12.78 -9.47 -19.42
C VAL A 64 -12.84 -7.94 -19.49
N GLN A 65 -11.98 -7.29 -18.70
CA GLN A 65 -11.87 -5.84 -18.65
C GLN A 65 -10.39 -5.46 -18.71
N ALA A 66 -10.00 -4.69 -19.73
CA ALA A 66 -8.61 -4.31 -19.95
C ALA A 66 -8.05 -3.52 -18.75
N GLY A 67 -6.78 -3.79 -18.40
CA GLY A 67 -6.10 -3.13 -17.27
C GLY A 67 -6.55 -3.61 -15.88
N ARG A 68 -7.40 -4.65 -15.82
CA ARG A 68 -7.94 -5.22 -14.59
C ARG A 68 -7.81 -6.73 -14.57
N SER A 69 -7.73 -7.28 -13.37
CA SER A 69 -7.53 -8.72 -13.12
C SER A 69 -8.77 -9.34 -12.50
N SER A 70 -9.06 -10.57 -12.88
CA SER A 70 -10.04 -11.40 -12.19
C SER A 70 -9.49 -11.96 -10.87
N THR A 71 -10.37 -12.60 -10.11
CA THR A 71 -10.03 -13.42 -8.94
C THR A 71 -9.09 -14.57 -9.32
N ALA A 72 -9.29 -15.18 -10.50
CA ALA A 72 -8.46 -16.25 -11.03
C ALA A 72 -7.06 -15.76 -11.44
N ASP A 73 -6.99 -14.60 -12.13
CA ASP A 73 -5.70 -13.98 -12.51
C ASP A 73 -4.87 -13.66 -11.25
N SER A 74 -5.51 -13.08 -10.24
CA SER A 74 -4.84 -12.68 -8.99
C SER A 74 -4.35 -13.89 -8.18
N MET A 75 -5.14 -14.97 -8.14
CA MET A 75 -4.74 -16.24 -7.52
C MET A 75 -3.55 -16.88 -8.25
N ALA A 76 -3.58 -16.91 -9.58
CA ALA A 76 -2.51 -17.48 -10.38
C ALA A 76 -1.20 -16.69 -10.21
N PHE A 77 -1.29 -15.36 -10.18
CA PHE A 77 -0.17 -14.47 -9.86
C PHE A 77 0.42 -14.80 -8.48
N LEU A 78 -0.40 -14.82 -7.44
CA LEU A 78 0.07 -15.12 -6.08
C LEU A 78 0.70 -16.51 -5.97
N LYS A 79 0.10 -17.53 -6.60
CA LYS A 79 0.66 -18.88 -6.65
C LYS A 79 2.06 -18.89 -7.24
N SER A 80 2.25 -18.27 -8.40
CA SER A 80 3.55 -18.18 -9.08
C SER A 80 4.60 -17.51 -8.20
N GLU A 81 4.23 -16.41 -7.53
CA GLU A 81 5.14 -15.69 -6.64
C GLU A 81 5.49 -16.48 -5.38
N VAL A 82 4.54 -17.19 -4.77
CA VAL A 82 4.82 -18.07 -3.63
C VAL A 82 5.77 -19.19 -4.04
N GLU A 83 5.54 -19.84 -5.19
CA GLU A 83 6.45 -20.86 -5.70
C GLU A 83 7.86 -20.30 -5.98
N ARG A 84 7.95 -19.08 -6.53
CA ARG A 84 9.23 -18.38 -6.73
C ARG A 84 9.93 -18.12 -5.41
N VAL A 85 9.22 -17.66 -4.38
CA VAL A 85 9.77 -17.39 -3.04
C VAL A 85 10.26 -18.68 -2.38
N LEU A 86 9.48 -19.77 -2.43
CA LEU A 86 9.89 -21.07 -1.89
C LEU A 86 11.17 -21.57 -2.59
N ARG A 87 11.23 -21.51 -3.93
CA ARG A 87 12.44 -21.88 -4.69
C ARG A 87 13.66 -21.00 -4.35
N THR A 88 13.47 -19.69 -4.25
CA THR A 88 14.55 -18.72 -4.01
C THR A 88 15.16 -18.92 -2.62
N THR A 89 14.33 -19.25 -1.65
CA THR A 89 14.72 -19.24 -0.23
C THR A 89 14.97 -20.63 0.36
N GLY A 90 14.66 -21.70 -0.40
CA GLY A 90 14.72 -23.08 0.06
C GLY A 90 13.72 -23.44 1.18
N ALA A 91 12.83 -22.51 1.55
CA ALA A 91 11.84 -22.76 2.58
C ALA A 91 10.76 -23.73 2.08
N THR A 92 10.19 -24.51 3.00
CA THR A 92 9.06 -25.42 2.69
C THR A 92 7.70 -24.78 2.93
N ARG A 93 7.66 -23.67 3.68
CA ARG A 93 6.44 -22.91 3.98
C ARG A 93 6.68 -21.41 3.95
N VAL A 94 5.61 -20.66 3.67
CA VAL A 94 5.57 -19.18 3.75
C VAL A 94 4.53 -18.70 4.77
N VAL A 95 4.63 -17.41 5.12
CA VAL A 95 3.58 -16.61 5.74
C VAL A 95 3.02 -15.67 4.69
N LEU A 96 1.69 -15.53 4.62
CA LEU A 96 1.04 -14.58 3.72
C LEU A 96 0.40 -13.45 4.53
N ILE A 97 0.70 -12.20 4.18
CA ILE A 97 0.11 -11.01 4.80
C ILE A 97 -0.55 -10.17 3.71
N GLY A 98 -1.85 -9.95 3.82
CA GLY A 98 -2.64 -9.22 2.84
C GLY A 98 -3.34 -8.00 3.43
N ASN A 99 -3.42 -6.93 2.64
CA ASN A 99 -4.32 -5.81 2.91
C ASN A 99 -5.48 -5.81 1.90
N SER A 100 -6.68 -5.46 2.34
CA SER A 100 -7.82 -5.23 1.45
C SER A 100 -8.03 -6.41 0.48
N ARG A 101 -8.22 -6.14 -0.82
CA ARG A 101 -8.31 -7.12 -1.91
C ARG A 101 -7.25 -8.22 -1.87
N GLY A 102 -6.01 -7.90 -1.46
CA GLY A 102 -4.93 -8.87 -1.34
C GLY A 102 -5.27 -10.04 -0.40
N GLY A 103 -6.12 -9.78 0.60
CA GLY A 103 -6.64 -10.84 1.47
C GLY A 103 -7.52 -11.85 0.75
N ASN A 104 -8.39 -11.43 -0.16
CA ASN A 104 -9.21 -12.35 -0.96
C ASN A 104 -8.37 -13.13 -1.97
N ALA A 105 -7.29 -12.55 -2.52
CA ALA A 105 -6.33 -13.29 -3.33
C ALA A 105 -5.64 -14.40 -2.51
N ILE A 106 -5.24 -14.11 -1.25
CA ILE A 106 -4.67 -15.09 -0.33
C ILE A 106 -5.68 -16.20 0.00
N ARG A 107 -6.92 -15.83 0.37
CA ARG A 107 -7.99 -16.80 0.66
C ARG A 107 -8.24 -17.73 -0.50
N ASN A 108 -8.34 -17.19 -1.72
CA ASN A 108 -8.52 -17.98 -2.93
C ASN A 108 -7.33 -18.91 -3.20
N TYR A 109 -6.10 -18.43 -3.03
CA TYR A 109 -4.91 -19.25 -3.20
C TYR A 109 -4.83 -20.40 -2.19
N VAL A 110 -5.11 -20.12 -0.91
CA VAL A 110 -5.07 -21.16 0.12
C VAL A 110 -6.17 -22.20 -0.10
N GLN A 111 -7.39 -21.79 -0.41
CA GLN A 111 -8.53 -22.69 -0.57
C GLN A 111 -8.53 -23.44 -1.91
N ASN A 112 -8.25 -22.75 -3.01
CA ASN A 112 -8.45 -23.27 -4.37
C ASN A 112 -7.12 -23.40 -5.16
N GLY A 113 -6.11 -22.62 -4.81
CA GLY A 113 -4.81 -22.58 -5.51
C GLY A 113 -3.76 -23.57 -5.00
N GLY A 114 -4.07 -24.34 -3.95
CA GLY A 114 -3.18 -25.32 -3.32
C GLY A 114 -2.23 -24.73 -2.27
N GLY A 115 -2.50 -23.51 -1.81
CA GLY A 115 -1.71 -22.84 -0.77
C GLY A 115 -1.81 -23.52 0.60
N ASP A 116 -2.87 -24.30 0.85
CA ASP A 116 -3.06 -25.14 2.05
C ASP A 116 -1.85 -26.02 2.39
N ARG A 117 -1.06 -26.43 1.38
CA ARG A 117 0.12 -27.30 1.56
C ARG A 117 1.36 -26.55 2.02
N VAL A 118 1.48 -25.25 1.70
CA VAL A 118 2.73 -24.48 1.82
C VAL A 118 2.59 -23.19 2.62
N VAL A 119 1.39 -22.82 3.04
CA VAL A 119 1.15 -21.64 3.87
C VAL A 119 1.03 -22.06 5.33
N SER A 120 1.84 -21.44 6.20
CA SER A 120 1.80 -21.71 7.65
C SER A 120 0.84 -20.77 8.39
N HIS A 121 0.85 -19.50 8.01
CA HIS A 121 0.09 -18.44 8.65
C HIS A 121 -0.45 -17.48 7.59
N VAL A 122 -1.65 -16.96 7.83
CA VAL A 122 -2.28 -15.90 7.06
C VAL A 122 -2.65 -14.76 8.00
N VAL A 123 -2.32 -13.53 7.59
CA VAL A 123 -2.73 -12.30 8.28
C VAL A 123 -3.44 -11.37 7.31
N LEU A 124 -4.68 -11.01 7.61
CA LEU A 124 -5.54 -10.21 6.74
C LEU A 124 -5.93 -8.91 7.42
N GLY A 125 -5.44 -7.77 6.93
CA GLY A 125 -5.89 -6.44 7.39
C GLY A 125 -6.95 -5.85 6.48
N GLY A 126 -8.11 -5.48 7.04
CA GLY A 126 -9.18 -4.79 6.31
C GLY A 126 -9.69 -5.59 5.11
N ASN A 127 -9.54 -6.91 5.12
CA ASN A 127 -9.95 -7.75 3.99
C ASN A 127 -11.48 -7.65 3.78
N PRO A 128 -11.97 -7.43 2.55
CA PRO A 128 -13.40 -7.47 2.25
C PRO A 128 -13.89 -8.93 2.21
N ALA A 129 -13.79 -9.63 3.34
CA ALA A 129 -14.04 -11.06 3.47
C ALA A 129 -15.52 -11.40 3.27
N HIS A 130 -16.40 -10.50 3.70
CA HIS A 130 -17.84 -10.54 3.50
C HIS A 130 -18.31 -9.48 2.50
N GLY A 131 -17.43 -9.05 1.59
CA GLY A 131 -17.69 -8.00 0.62
C GLY A 131 -17.64 -6.60 1.22
N ILE A 132 -17.90 -5.60 0.37
CA ILE A 132 -18.07 -4.18 0.76
C ILE A 132 -19.50 -3.70 0.46
N TRP A 133 -20.34 -4.58 -0.11
CA TRP A 133 -21.78 -4.48 -0.16
C TRP A 133 -22.41 -5.88 -0.34
N ALA A 134 -23.67 -6.03 0.04
CA ALA A 134 -24.54 -7.17 -0.22
C ALA A 134 -25.93 -6.63 -0.66
N ILE A 135 -25.98 -6.08 -1.88
CA ILE A 135 -27.17 -5.39 -2.42
C ILE A 135 -27.61 -6.10 -3.70
N LYS A 136 -28.85 -6.61 -3.68
CA LYS A 136 -29.45 -7.27 -4.85
C LYS A 136 -29.55 -6.30 -6.03
N GLY A 137 -29.15 -6.75 -7.22
CA GLY A 137 -29.10 -5.97 -8.45
C GLY A 137 -27.85 -5.09 -8.61
N ARG A 138 -26.98 -4.97 -7.59
CA ARG A 138 -25.79 -4.12 -7.65
C ARG A 138 -24.53 -4.97 -7.86
N GLN A 139 -24.08 -5.06 -9.11
CA GLN A 139 -22.80 -5.69 -9.49
C GLN A 139 -22.55 -7.01 -8.76
N GLU A 140 -23.55 -7.90 -8.74
CA GLU A 140 -23.52 -9.10 -7.91
C GLU A 140 -22.36 -10.04 -8.25
N ARG A 141 -21.80 -9.94 -9.47
CA ARG A 141 -20.64 -10.70 -9.94
C ARG A 141 -19.29 -10.04 -9.67
N SER A 142 -19.26 -8.88 -9.02
CA SER A 142 -18.02 -8.28 -8.54
C SER A 142 -17.44 -9.11 -7.39
N GLU A 143 -16.12 -9.28 -7.34
CA GLU A 143 -15.44 -9.94 -6.21
C GLU A 143 -15.63 -9.21 -4.87
N PHE A 144 -16.11 -7.95 -4.87
CA PHE A 144 -16.43 -7.19 -3.67
C PHE A 144 -17.91 -7.28 -3.24
N SER A 145 -18.76 -7.94 -4.03
CA SER A 145 -20.14 -8.21 -3.65
C SER A 145 -20.20 -9.46 -2.77
N ALA A 146 -20.77 -9.37 -1.57
CA ALA A 146 -21.01 -10.53 -0.71
C ALA A 146 -21.94 -11.56 -1.37
N LEU A 147 -22.73 -11.13 -2.35
CA LEU A 147 -23.63 -11.98 -3.14
C LEU A 147 -22.91 -12.68 -4.31
N SER A 148 -21.63 -12.40 -4.53
CA SER A 148 -20.88 -13.02 -5.61
C SER A 148 -20.66 -14.51 -5.39
N PRO A 149 -20.69 -15.34 -6.46
CA PRO A 149 -20.34 -16.75 -6.36
C PRO A 149 -18.94 -16.94 -5.75
N PHE A 150 -18.02 -16.02 -6.01
CA PHE A 150 -16.67 -16.02 -5.46
C PHE A 150 -16.67 -15.92 -3.91
N LEU A 151 -17.29 -14.88 -3.34
CA LEU A 151 -17.30 -14.74 -1.88
C LEU A 151 -18.18 -15.78 -1.19
N GLN A 152 -19.28 -16.20 -1.80
CA GLN A 152 -20.08 -17.32 -1.28
C GLN A 152 -19.26 -18.61 -1.21
N GLN A 153 -18.44 -18.91 -2.22
CA GLN A 153 -17.54 -20.08 -2.20
C GLN A 153 -16.45 -19.95 -1.14
N LEU A 154 -15.84 -18.76 -0.99
CA LEU A 154 -14.80 -18.55 0.01
C LEU A 154 -15.35 -18.64 1.44
N ASN A 155 -16.58 -18.19 1.68
CA ASN A 155 -17.20 -18.18 3.02
C ASN A 155 -17.97 -19.46 3.34
N ALA A 156 -18.09 -20.41 2.41
CA ALA A 156 -18.70 -21.71 2.68
C ALA A 156 -17.96 -22.45 3.82
N PRO A 157 -18.65 -23.12 4.75
CA PRO A 157 -18.02 -23.90 5.83
C PRO A 157 -16.92 -24.86 5.37
N LYS A 158 -15.77 -24.86 6.07
CA LYS A 158 -14.63 -25.75 5.82
C LYS A 158 -14.61 -26.97 6.74
N ASN A 159 -15.40 -26.96 7.81
CA ASN A 159 -15.54 -28.04 8.77
C ASN A 159 -16.94 -28.04 9.40
N GLY A 160 -17.21 -29.02 10.28
CA GLY A 160 -18.50 -29.16 10.97
C GLY A 160 -18.83 -28.00 11.92
N ASP A 161 -17.83 -27.25 12.38
CA ASP A 161 -18.02 -26.08 13.25
C ASP A 161 -18.46 -24.84 12.48
N GLY A 162 -18.44 -24.88 11.15
CA GLY A 162 -18.80 -23.77 10.30
C GLY A 162 -17.68 -22.75 10.09
N ASP A 163 -16.42 -23.14 10.30
CA ASP A 163 -15.28 -22.24 10.08
C ASP A 163 -15.16 -21.85 8.61
N GLU A 164 -14.80 -20.60 8.36
CA GLU A 164 -14.59 -20.06 7.01
C GLU A 164 -13.14 -20.23 6.54
N VAL A 165 -12.25 -20.56 7.46
CA VAL A 165 -10.81 -20.65 7.20
C VAL A 165 -10.37 -22.09 6.94
N THR A 166 -9.40 -22.25 6.04
CA THR A 166 -8.88 -23.58 5.66
C THR A 166 -8.16 -24.24 6.85
N PRO A 167 -8.51 -25.49 7.22
CA PRO A 167 -7.86 -26.22 8.30
C PRO A 167 -6.35 -26.38 8.10
N GLY A 168 -5.59 -26.41 9.19
CA GLY A 168 -4.13 -26.60 9.18
C GLY A 168 -3.30 -25.33 8.95
N VAL A 169 -3.92 -24.26 8.44
CA VAL A 169 -3.32 -22.92 8.34
C VAL A 169 -3.79 -22.08 9.54
N LYS A 170 -2.91 -21.27 10.14
CA LYS A 170 -3.29 -20.35 11.22
C LYS A 170 -3.72 -19.01 10.63
N TRP A 171 -4.86 -18.48 11.09
CA TRP A 171 -5.44 -17.26 10.55
C TRP A 171 -5.58 -16.15 11.58
N LEU A 172 -5.16 -14.95 11.20
CA LEU A 172 -5.41 -13.69 11.90
C LEU A 172 -6.15 -12.73 10.98
N THR A 173 -7.23 -12.13 11.46
CA THR A 173 -7.83 -10.94 10.84
C THR A 173 -7.58 -9.73 11.73
N LEU A 174 -7.25 -8.61 11.09
CA LEU A 174 -7.11 -7.30 11.70
C LEU A 174 -8.16 -6.41 11.09
N ARG A 175 -9.09 -5.91 11.91
CA ARG A 175 -10.14 -5.01 11.46
C ARG A 175 -10.15 -3.72 12.24
N SER A 176 -10.62 -2.66 11.59
CA SER A 176 -10.97 -1.43 12.29
C SER A 176 -12.13 -1.68 13.27
N ASP A 177 -12.22 -0.85 14.31
CA ASP A 177 -13.41 -0.75 15.13
C ASP A 177 -14.61 -0.23 14.32
N ARG A 178 -14.44 0.91 13.63
CA ARG A 178 -15.49 1.60 12.86
C ARG A 178 -15.00 2.51 11.74
N ASN A 179 -13.69 2.72 11.57
CA ASN A 179 -13.13 3.69 10.62
C ASN A 179 -12.59 3.04 9.33
N ASP A 180 -12.94 1.78 9.05
CA ASP A 180 -12.59 1.16 7.77
C ASP A 180 -13.45 1.76 6.65
N LYS A 181 -12.86 2.34 5.61
CA LYS A 181 -13.58 2.94 4.47
C LYS A 181 -14.64 2.01 3.84
N TYR A 182 -14.42 0.70 3.82
CA TYR A 182 -15.23 -0.23 3.05
C TYR A 182 -16.09 -1.16 3.90
N ALA A 183 -15.65 -1.51 5.11
CA ALA A 183 -16.48 -2.24 6.07
C ALA A 183 -17.40 -1.26 6.82
N GLN A 184 -18.44 -0.78 6.12
CA GLN A 184 -19.34 0.28 6.59
C GLN A 184 -20.80 -0.09 6.38
N PRO A 185 -21.69 0.15 7.36
CA PRO A 185 -23.12 -0.07 7.18
C PRO A 185 -23.76 0.90 6.16
N ASP A 186 -23.20 2.10 6.00
CA ASP A 186 -23.65 3.09 5.02
C ASP A 186 -22.78 3.09 3.77
N GLY A 187 -23.42 3.25 2.61
CA GLY A 187 -22.80 3.23 1.29
C GLY A 187 -22.06 4.50 0.86
N ILE A 188 -21.78 5.44 1.77
CA ILE A 188 -21.08 6.70 1.49
C ILE A 188 -19.81 6.51 0.67
N TRP A 189 -18.93 5.59 1.07
CA TRP A 189 -17.63 5.40 0.43
C TRP A 189 -17.66 4.54 -0.83
N ILE A 190 -18.83 4.01 -1.19
CA ILE A 190 -19.08 3.30 -2.44
C ILE A 190 -20.05 4.06 -3.36
N GLY A 191 -20.26 5.36 -3.09
CA GLY A 191 -20.97 6.30 -3.95
C GLY A 191 -22.50 6.26 -3.86
N ILE A 192 -23.05 5.61 -2.83
CA ILE A 192 -24.51 5.48 -2.59
C ILE A 192 -24.85 5.83 -1.13
N GLN A 193 -24.38 7.00 -0.68
CA GLN A 193 -24.63 7.52 0.67
C GLN A 193 -26.11 7.43 1.06
N GLY A 194 -26.38 7.03 2.30
CA GLY A 194 -27.73 6.82 2.83
C GLY A 194 -28.34 5.46 2.47
N THR A 195 -27.66 4.66 1.64
CA THR A 195 -28.11 3.30 1.30
C THR A 195 -27.36 2.28 2.15
N PRO A 196 -28.06 1.37 2.85
CA PRO A 196 -27.42 0.28 3.58
C PRO A 196 -26.60 -0.61 2.65
N THR A 197 -25.34 -0.85 3.01
CA THR A 197 -24.48 -1.81 2.29
C THR A 197 -24.81 -3.25 2.62
N ASN A 198 -25.51 -3.49 3.75
CA ASN A 198 -25.68 -4.81 4.37
C ASN A 198 -24.35 -5.49 4.76
N VAL A 199 -23.30 -4.70 4.98
CA VAL A 199 -22.00 -5.13 5.51
C VAL A 199 -21.71 -4.30 6.77
N GLY A 200 -21.33 -4.96 7.87
CA GLY A 200 -20.99 -4.30 9.14
C GLY A 200 -19.49 -4.00 9.28
N PHE A 201 -19.14 -3.31 10.36
CA PHE A 201 -17.74 -3.05 10.75
C PHE A 201 -16.93 -4.34 11.02
N ASP A 202 -17.63 -5.42 11.35
CA ASP A 202 -17.09 -6.75 11.57
C ASP A 202 -16.93 -7.58 10.28
N GLY A 203 -17.35 -7.06 9.12
CA GLY A 203 -17.25 -7.75 7.83
C GLY A 203 -15.87 -8.34 7.47
N PRO A 204 -14.73 -7.78 7.91
CA PRO A 204 -13.42 -8.40 7.69
C PRO A 204 -13.12 -9.63 8.56
N ALA A 205 -13.86 -9.84 9.65
CA ALA A 205 -13.68 -10.99 10.53
C ALA A 205 -14.04 -12.30 9.82
N LEU A 206 -13.36 -13.38 10.18
CA LEU A 206 -13.61 -14.73 9.67
C LEU A 206 -13.80 -15.69 10.82
N LYS A 207 -14.83 -16.53 10.74
CA LYS A 207 -15.03 -17.62 11.70
C LYS A 207 -13.90 -18.65 11.57
N GLY A 208 -13.38 -19.10 12.71
CA GLY A 208 -12.19 -19.97 12.81
C GLY A 208 -10.84 -19.23 12.80
N ALA A 209 -10.83 -17.91 12.56
CA ALA A 209 -9.63 -17.08 12.72
C ALA A 209 -9.49 -16.50 14.13
N THR A 210 -8.28 -16.10 14.50
CA THR A 210 -8.08 -15.10 15.55
C THR A 210 -8.51 -13.74 14.98
N ASN A 211 -9.53 -13.11 15.56
CA ASN A 211 -10.04 -11.83 15.07
C ASN A 211 -9.67 -10.71 16.05
N VAL A 212 -8.88 -9.72 15.61
CA VAL A 212 -8.44 -8.59 16.44
C VAL A 212 -9.03 -7.29 15.91
N VAL A 213 -9.61 -6.52 16.83
CA VAL A 213 -10.14 -5.18 16.56
C VAL A 213 -9.09 -4.14 16.93
N LEU A 214 -8.75 -3.28 15.98
CA LEU A 214 -7.80 -2.20 16.14
C LEU A 214 -8.58 -0.88 16.30
N PRO A 215 -8.46 -0.19 17.45
CA PRO A 215 -9.19 1.06 17.67
C PRO A 215 -8.75 2.16 16.70
N ARG A 216 -9.72 2.87 16.12
CA ARG A 216 -9.56 4.11 15.32
C ARG A 216 -8.74 4.00 14.04
N VAL A 217 -8.18 2.84 13.71
CA VAL A 217 -7.40 2.66 12.47
C VAL A 217 -8.31 2.73 11.26
N ASP A 218 -7.85 3.33 10.17
CA ASP A 218 -8.55 3.29 8.89
C ASP A 218 -8.31 1.97 8.14
N HIS A 219 -8.96 1.82 6.99
CA HIS A 219 -8.89 0.59 6.17
C HIS A 219 -7.46 0.14 5.83
N ARG A 220 -6.56 1.07 5.51
CA ARG A 220 -5.17 0.76 5.16
C ARG A 220 -4.33 0.52 6.42
N GLU A 221 -4.57 1.31 7.46
CA GLU A 221 -3.89 1.16 8.75
C GLU A 221 -4.14 -0.18 9.44
N THR A 222 -5.19 -0.92 9.06
CA THR A 222 -5.38 -2.33 9.47
C THR A 222 -4.21 -3.25 9.11
N SER A 223 -3.34 -2.85 8.18
CA SER A 223 -2.12 -3.58 7.80
C SER A 223 -0.83 -2.78 7.98
N PHE A 224 -0.89 -1.45 7.89
CA PHE A 224 0.33 -0.62 7.85
C PHE A 224 0.62 0.15 9.15
N SER A 225 -0.31 0.15 10.12
CA SER A 225 -0.11 0.84 11.40
C SER A 225 0.84 0.09 12.34
N PRO A 226 1.47 0.78 13.31
CA PRO A 226 2.19 0.14 14.41
C PRO A 226 1.35 -0.89 15.17
N ALA A 227 0.06 -0.62 15.38
CA ALA A 227 -0.85 -1.53 16.09
C ALA A 227 -1.10 -2.82 15.29
N ALA A 228 -1.28 -2.72 13.98
CA ALA A 228 -1.39 -3.88 13.09
C ALA A 228 -0.11 -4.71 13.09
N PHE A 229 1.07 -4.05 13.04
CA PHE A 229 2.35 -4.73 13.15
C PHE A 229 2.49 -5.47 14.50
N ALA A 230 2.14 -4.85 15.61
CA ALA A 230 2.22 -5.46 16.94
C ALA A 230 1.37 -6.73 17.06
N ALA A 231 0.14 -6.69 16.55
CA ALA A 231 -0.77 -7.83 16.55
C ALA A 231 -0.25 -8.95 15.63
N THR A 232 0.21 -8.59 14.43
CA THR A 232 0.83 -9.51 13.47
C THR A 232 2.05 -10.21 14.07
N TRP A 233 2.97 -9.44 14.66
CA TRP A 233 4.18 -9.97 15.26
C TRP A 233 3.87 -10.98 16.38
N ARG A 234 2.95 -10.63 17.27
CA ARG A 234 2.53 -11.51 18.36
C ARG A 234 1.87 -12.79 17.86
N PHE A 235 1.07 -12.69 16.81
CA PHE A 235 0.46 -13.86 16.20
C PHE A 235 1.48 -14.81 15.57
N LEU A 236 2.52 -14.26 14.93
CA LEU A 236 3.55 -15.07 14.27
C LEU A 236 4.58 -15.66 15.24
N THR A 237 4.88 -14.97 16.34
CA THR A 237 6.01 -15.31 17.23
C THR A 237 5.60 -15.77 18.63
N GLY A 238 4.37 -15.47 19.07
CA GLY A 238 3.90 -15.68 20.44
C GLY A 238 4.29 -14.57 21.43
N GLU A 239 5.12 -13.60 21.02
CA GLU A 239 5.67 -12.57 21.91
C GLU A 239 5.35 -11.15 21.42
N ALA A 240 5.56 -10.13 22.26
CA ALA A 240 5.47 -8.74 21.78
C ALA A 240 6.70 -8.38 20.91
N PRO A 241 6.58 -7.48 19.93
CA PRO A 241 7.76 -6.97 19.23
C PRO A 241 8.64 -6.18 20.20
N ARG A 242 9.95 -6.21 19.96
CA ARG A 242 10.95 -5.41 20.69
C ARG A 242 10.72 -3.91 20.48
N ALA A 243 10.38 -3.52 19.24
CA ALA A 243 10.17 -2.13 18.84
C ALA A 243 8.98 -2.00 17.87
N LEU A 244 8.21 -0.93 18.01
CA LEU A 244 7.19 -0.53 17.03
C LEU A 244 7.69 0.53 16.05
N GLU A 245 8.72 1.26 16.46
CA GLU A 245 9.44 2.23 15.65
C GLU A 245 10.43 1.55 14.71
N VAL A 246 10.77 2.26 13.64
CA VAL A 246 11.77 1.82 12.67
C VAL A 246 13.17 2.13 13.22
N GLU A 247 13.96 1.10 13.49
CA GLU A 247 15.36 1.28 13.90
C GLU A 247 16.19 1.75 12.69
N PRO A 248 16.98 2.84 12.82
CA PRO A 248 17.78 3.36 11.72
C PRO A 248 19.03 2.52 11.44
N GLU A 249 19.50 2.55 10.19
CA GLU A 249 20.77 2.01 9.73
C GLU A 249 21.73 3.17 9.44
N ALA A 250 23.01 3.02 9.80
CA ALA A 250 24.01 4.07 9.57
C ALA A 250 24.34 4.28 8.08
N GLN A 251 24.17 3.26 7.25
CA GLN A 251 24.40 3.29 5.81
C GLN A 251 23.18 2.69 5.13
N ILE A 252 22.59 3.44 4.20
CA ILE A 252 21.35 3.01 3.57
C ILE A 252 21.47 2.96 2.05
N THR A 253 20.80 1.99 1.47
CA THR A 253 20.61 1.90 0.03
C THR A 253 19.12 1.96 -0.29
N LEU A 254 18.76 2.84 -1.21
CA LEU A 254 17.40 2.98 -1.72
C LEU A 254 17.32 2.44 -3.15
N SER A 255 16.30 1.65 -3.42
CA SER A 255 15.92 1.21 -4.75
C SER A 255 14.43 0.94 -4.79
N GLY A 256 13.91 0.77 -5.99
CA GLY A 256 12.50 0.44 -6.19
C GLY A 256 12.17 0.33 -7.66
N ARG A 257 10.93 0.62 -8.01
CA ARG A 257 10.42 0.56 -9.38
C ARG A 257 9.83 1.89 -9.79
N VAL A 258 9.99 2.25 -11.05
CA VAL A 258 9.25 3.34 -11.67
C VAL A 258 8.12 2.73 -12.49
N THR A 259 6.88 3.01 -12.08
CA THR A 259 5.68 2.47 -12.73
C THR A 259 4.89 3.57 -13.42
N GLY A 260 4.05 3.21 -14.38
CA GLY A 260 3.22 4.17 -15.11
C GLY A 260 1.72 4.06 -14.80
N LEU A 261 0.93 4.60 -15.72
CA LEU A 261 -0.53 4.62 -15.70
C LEU A 261 -1.10 4.05 -17.00
N GLY A 262 -2.35 3.61 -16.94
CA GLY A 262 -3.10 3.09 -18.09
C GLY A 262 -2.83 1.63 -18.38
N LEU A 263 -3.27 1.19 -19.56
CA LEU A 263 -3.02 -0.19 -20.02
C LEU A 263 -1.56 -0.37 -20.47
N ASP A 264 -0.99 0.67 -21.07
CA ASP A 264 0.39 0.73 -21.53
C ASP A 264 1.03 2.03 -21.01
N PRO A 265 1.99 1.94 -20.06
CA PRO A 265 2.67 3.08 -19.49
C PRO A 265 3.22 4.09 -20.49
N GLN A 266 3.59 3.65 -21.70
CA GLN A 266 4.22 4.48 -22.73
C GLN A 266 3.20 5.11 -23.69
N LYS A 267 1.91 4.76 -23.58
CA LYS A 267 0.82 5.27 -24.42
C LYS A 267 -0.17 6.11 -23.59
N PRO A 268 -0.15 7.45 -23.73
CA PRO A 268 -0.94 8.33 -22.86
C PRO A 268 -2.45 8.19 -23.01
N ASP A 269 -2.90 7.78 -24.20
CA ASP A 269 -4.30 7.49 -24.55
C ASP A 269 -4.80 6.15 -24.00
N SER A 270 -3.92 5.32 -23.43
CA SER A 270 -4.28 4.01 -22.85
C SER A 270 -4.97 4.08 -21.47
N GLY A 271 -5.31 5.28 -21.02
CA GLY A 271 -5.98 5.57 -19.74
C GLY A 271 -5.02 6.04 -18.64
N ALA A 272 -5.58 6.47 -17.52
CA ALA A 272 -4.84 7.05 -16.37
C ALA A 272 -5.03 6.27 -15.07
N PHE A 273 -5.54 5.03 -15.13
CA PHE A 273 -5.69 4.19 -13.96
C PHE A 273 -4.33 3.62 -13.50
N SER A 274 -4.23 3.28 -12.22
CA SER A 274 -2.99 2.73 -11.66
C SER A 274 -2.69 1.34 -12.21
N ASN A 275 -1.42 1.12 -12.57
CA ASN A 275 -0.85 -0.20 -12.85
C ASN A 275 0.49 -0.34 -12.09
N ASN A 276 1.07 -1.53 -12.12
CA ASN A 276 2.42 -1.79 -11.60
C ASN A 276 3.40 -2.23 -12.72
N LEU A 277 3.16 -1.73 -13.94
CA LEU A 277 4.00 -1.99 -15.11
C LEU A 277 5.19 -1.02 -15.17
N PRO A 278 6.38 -1.49 -15.61
CA PRO A 278 7.53 -0.62 -15.83
C PRO A 278 7.24 0.58 -16.75
N LEU A 279 7.66 1.77 -16.33
CA LEU A 279 7.70 2.94 -17.21
C LEU A 279 9.10 3.07 -17.83
N VAL A 280 9.35 2.25 -18.86
CA VAL A 280 10.64 2.18 -19.55
C VAL A 280 10.94 3.51 -20.25
N GLY A 281 12.17 3.99 -20.11
CA GLY A 281 12.63 5.25 -20.71
C GLY A 281 12.33 6.49 -19.87
N ALA A 282 11.62 6.37 -18.74
CA ALA A 282 11.51 7.47 -17.79
C ALA A 282 12.90 7.90 -17.30
N ARG A 283 13.10 9.20 -17.09
CA ARG A 283 14.30 9.75 -16.46
C ARG A 283 13.99 10.05 -14.99
N LEU A 284 14.82 9.50 -14.11
CA LEU A 284 14.82 9.77 -12.68
C LEU A 284 16.04 10.62 -12.33
N GLU A 285 15.83 11.68 -11.57
CA GLU A 285 16.87 12.43 -10.89
C GLU A 285 16.54 12.53 -9.40
N VAL A 286 17.55 12.40 -8.53
CA VAL A 286 17.36 12.53 -7.08
C VAL A 286 18.25 13.66 -6.57
N PHE A 287 17.67 14.63 -5.87
CA PHE A 287 18.38 15.77 -5.30
C PHE A 287 18.26 15.75 -3.78
N ALA A 288 19.37 15.94 -3.08
CA ALA A 288 19.31 16.30 -1.67
C ALA A 288 18.70 17.71 -1.55
N ILE A 289 17.83 17.91 -0.57
CA ILE A 289 17.15 19.20 -0.37
C ILE A 289 17.34 19.73 1.07
N ASP A 290 17.31 21.05 1.19
CA ASP A 290 17.23 21.75 2.46
C ASP A 290 15.90 21.43 3.17
N ALA A 291 16.00 21.05 4.45
CA ALA A 291 14.85 20.53 5.19
C ALA A 291 13.80 21.58 5.55
N VAL A 292 14.15 22.87 5.47
CA VAL A 292 13.26 23.98 5.84
C VAL A 292 12.61 24.60 4.61
N THR A 293 13.34 24.70 3.50
CA THR A 293 12.91 25.42 2.29
C THR A 293 12.54 24.50 1.13
N GLY A 294 12.99 23.25 1.13
CA GLY A 294 12.86 22.32 0.01
C GLY A 294 13.76 22.64 -1.19
N ALA A 295 14.68 23.61 -1.08
CA ALA A 295 15.62 23.95 -2.13
C ALA A 295 16.69 22.86 -2.30
N ARG A 296 17.13 22.62 -3.54
CA ARG A 296 18.17 21.63 -3.85
C ARG A 296 19.52 22.06 -3.28
N ASN A 297 20.22 21.12 -2.64
CA ASN A 297 21.56 21.29 -2.11
C ASN A 297 22.61 20.87 -3.15
N GLY A 298 22.63 21.56 -4.29
CA GLY A 298 23.58 21.32 -5.38
C GLY A 298 23.05 20.44 -6.52
N ALA A 299 23.96 19.71 -7.16
CA ALA A 299 23.66 18.84 -8.30
C ALA A 299 22.88 17.58 -7.89
N ALA A 300 22.37 16.83 -8.88
CA ALA A 300 21.70 15.57 -8.62
C ALA A 300 22.65 14.56 -7.95
N ALA A 301 22.21 13.97 -6.85
CA ALA A 301 22.91 12.90 -6.15
C ALA A 301 22.78 11.55 -6.88
N TRP A 302 21.76 11.41 -7.73
CA TRP A 302 21.53 10.24 -8.58
C TRP A 302 20.82 10.65 -9.87
N GLN A 303 21.16 10.01 -10.98
CA GLN A 303 20.44 10.14 -12.25
C GLN A 303 20.38 8.77 -12.92
N GLN A 304 19.23 8.41 -13.47
CA GLN A 304 19.04 7.14 -14.16
C GLN A 304 17.94 7.22 -15.21
N THR A 305 18.15 6.57 -16.35
CA THR A 305 17.08 6.24 -17.29
C THR A 305 16.59 4.83 -16.99
N ILE A 306 15.27 4.66 -16.87
CA ILE A 306 14.67 3.40 -16.46
C ILE A 306 14.71 2.37 -17.58
N ALA A 307 15.30 1.21 -17.28
CA ALA A 307 15.44 0.09 -18.21
C ALA A 307 14.18 -0.79 -18.24
N GLN A 308 14.25 -1.89 -19.00
CA GLN A 308 13.11 -2.80 -19.21
C GLN A 308 12.58 -3.46 -17.93
N ASP A 309 13.41 -3.67 -16.92
CA ASP A 309 13.01 -4.25 -15.63
C ASP A 309 12.19 -3.26 -14.76
N GLY A 310 12.18 -1.99 -15.13
CA GLY A 310 11.51 -0.91 -14.41
C GLY A 310 12.20 -0.49 -13.12
N ARG A 311 13.39 -1.03 -12.81
CA ARG A 311 14.06 -0.78 -11.53
C ARG A 311 14.88 0.50 -11.55
N TRP A 312 15.00 1.13 -10.39
CA TRP A 312 15.93 2.22 -10.14
C TRP A 312 16.79 1.96 -8.91
N GLY A 313 17.95 2.62 -8.84
CA GLY A 313 18.98 2.37 -7.83
C GLY A 313 19.87 1.16 -8.20
N PRO A 314 20.68 0.65 -7.27
CA PRO A 314 20.79 1.05 -5.86
C PRO A 314 21.44 2.43 -5.68
N PHE A 315 20.74 3.33 -4.99
CA PHE A 315 21.24 4.65 -4.61
C PHE A 315 21.72 4.63 -3.15
N ALA A 316 23.00 4.92 -2.93
CA ALA A 316 23.57 5.10 -1.58
C ALA A 316 23.10 6.45 -1.00
N ALA A 317 22.11 6.40 -0.13
CA ALA A 317 21.46 7.58 0.46
C ALA A 317 21.98 7.85 1.88
N GLN A 318 21.65 9.02 2.42
CA GLN A 318 21.94 9.40 3.80
C GLN A 318 20.66 9.34 4.64
N PRO A 319 20.66 8.69 5.83
CA PRO A 319 19.43 8.40 6.57
C PRO A 319 18.57 9.61 6.94
N ASP A 320 19.22 10.72 7.32
CA ASP A 320 18.55 11.95 7.78
C ASP A 320 18.33 12.98 6.67
N THR A 321 18.82 12.70 5.47
CA THR A 321 18.70 13.62 4.33
C THR A 321 17.31 13.52 3.71
N ARG A 322 16.72 14.67 3.43
CA ARG A 322 15.50 14.77 2.63
C ARG A 322 15.87 14.82 1.16
N TYR A 323 15.07 14.13 0.34
CA TYR A 323 15.27 14.03 -1.09
C TYR A 323 14.05 14.48 -1.88
N GLU A 324 14.31 15.14 -3.00
CA GLU A 324 13.37 15.36 -4.10
C GLU A 324 13.67 14.30 -5.18
N PHE A 325 12.66 13.51 -5.55
CA PHE A 325 12.71 12.59 -6.68
C PHE A 325 11.99 13.24 -7.86
N VAL A 326 12.70 13.49 -8.95
CA VAL A 326 12.16 14.10 -10.16
C VAL A 326 12.01 13.02 -11.23
N LEU A 327 10.78 12.79 -11.67
CA LEU A 327 10.48 11.87 -12.76
C LEU A 327 9.98 12.64 -13.97
N SER A 328 10.53 12.34 -15.15
CA SER A 328 10.01 12.81 -16.43
C SER A 328 9.92 11.68 -17.45
N ALA A 329 8.82 11.66 -18.20
CA ALA A 329 8.57 10.69 -19.26
C ALA A 329 7.55 11.27 -20.26
N PRO A 330 7.62 10.90 -21.55
CA PRO A 330 6.61 11.32 -22.53
C PRO A 330 5.19 10.99 -22.07
N GLY A 331 4.29 11.98 -22.15
CA GLY A 331 2.89 11.82 -21.76
C GLY A 331 2.61 11.82 -20.26
N TYR A 332 3.60 12.19 -19.44
CA TYR A 332 3.44 12.48 -18.01
C TYR A 332 3.88 13.91 -17.73
N ALA A 333 3.41 14.43 -16.60
CA ALA A 333 3.99 15.64 -16.02
C ALA A 333 5.39 15.34 -15.47
N THR A 334 6.28 16.33 -15.51
CA THR A 334 7.50 16.26 -14.70
C THR A 334 7.06 16.30 -13.24
N THR A 335 7.27 15.20 -12.53
CA THR A 335 6.72 15.01 -11.18
C THR A 335 7.83 15.13 -10.16
N HIS A 336 7.70 16.10 -9.27
CA HIS A 336 8.62 16.37 -8.16
C HIS A 336 8.05 15.77 -6.88
N ILE A 337 8.58 14.61 -6.48
CA ILE A 337 8.11 13.87 -5.30
C ILE A 337 9.04 14.16 -4.12
N TYR A 338 8.49 14.74 -3.06
CA TYR A 338 9.19 15.02 -1.81
C TYR A 338 8.73 14.05 -0.74
N ARG A 339 9.69 13.41 -0.07
CA ARG A 339 9.41 12.41 0.97
C ARG A 339 10.18 12.72 2.24
N SER A 340 9.70 12.16 3.36
CA SER A 340 10.45 12.12 4.61
C SER A 340 11.77 11.36 4.47
N PRO A 341 12.74 11.60 5.37
CA PRO A 341 13.99 10.84 5.40
C PRO A 341 13.75 9.33 5.55
N PHE A 342 14.70 8.55 5.03
CA PHE A 342 14.66 7.09 5.06
C PHE A 342 15.63 6.60 6.14
N PRO A 343 15.16 6.12 7.29
CA PRO A 343 16.04 5.74 8.41
C PRO A 343 16.83 4.48 8.09
N ARG A 344 16.38 3.67 7.13
CA ARG A 344 17.01 2.40 6.77
C ARG A 344 16.84 2.06 5.29
N SER A 345 17.61 1.09 4.81
CA SER A 345 17.57 0.66 3.41
C SER A 345 16.17 0.18 2.99
N SER A 346 15.84 0.34 1.71
CA SER A 346 14.59 -0.17 1.14
C SER A 346 14.76 -0.48 -0.34
N SER A 347 14.21 -1.61 -0.78
CA SER A 347 14.18 -2.04 -2.17
C SER A 347 12.83 -1.87 -2.85
N ILE A 348 11.88 -1.26 -2.14
CA ILE A 348 10.49 -1.04 -2.58
C ILE A 348 10.08 0.44 -2.47
N VAL A 349 11.02 1.35 -2.72
CA VAL A 349 10.73 2.78 -2.86
C VAL A 349 10.18 3.01 -4.28
N HIS A 350 8.91 2.70 -4.49
CA HIS A 350 8.31 2.84 -5.82
C HIS A 350 7.95 4.29 -6.09
N LEU A 351 8.16 4.70 -7.33
CA LEU A 351 7.88 6.05 -7.80
C LEU A 351 6.95 5.96 -9.01
N ARG A 352 6.06 6.92 -9.14
CA ARG A 352 5.12 7.00 -10.26
C ARG A 352 4.95 8.48 -10.63
N PRO A 353 5.17 8.86 -11.89
CA PRO A 353 4.88 10.21 -12.33
C PRO A 353 3.37 10.40 -12.51
N GLU A 354 2.93 11.63 -12.31
CA GLU A 354 1.54 12.05 -12.42
C GLU A 354 1.19 12.48 -13.85
N ARG A 355 -0.11 12.54 -14.13
CA ARG A 355 -0.65 13.29 -15.28
C ARG A 355 -1.52 14.42 -14.75
N ILE A 356 -1.38 15.62 -15.33
CA ILE A 356 -2.28 16.73 -15.03
C ILE A 356 -3.65 16.39 -15.62
N ALA A 357 -4.65 16.23 -14.74
CA ALA A 357 -6.02 16.00 -15.16
C ALA A 357 -6.57 17.22 -15.92
N GLU A 358 -7.52 17.01 -16.83
CA GLU A 358 -8.17 18.10 -17.57
C GLU A 358 -8.71 19.18 -16.64
N ALA A 359 -9.35 18.74 -15.55
CA ALA A 359 -9.93 19.61 -14.54
C ALA A 359 -8.89 20.45 -13.78
N ASP A 360 -7.59 20.17 -13.88
CA ASP A 360 -6.51 20.86 -13.16
C ASP A 360 -5.63 21.74 -14.06
N ARG A 361 -5.91 21.80 -15.37
CA ARG A 361 -5.08 22.57 -16.33
C ARG A 361 -5.14 24.08 -16.14
N ASP A 362 -6.10 24.57 -15.37
CA ASP A 362 -6.24 25.98 -15.00
C ASP A 362 -5.24 26.41 -13.91
N ALA A 363 -4.62 25.47 -13.19
CA ALA A 363 -3.68 25.77 -12.12
C ALA A 363 -2.39 26.42 -12.66
N LYS A 364 -1.85 27.41 -11.94
CA LYS A 364 -0.52 27.97 -12.23
C LYS A 364 0.61 27.15 -11.62
N ALA A 365 0.35 26.52 -10.48
CA ALA A 365 1.15 25.44 -9.93
C ALA A 365 0.23 24.42 -9.24
N LEU A 366 0.58 23.14 -9.31
CA LEU A 366 -0.22 22.04 -8.77
C LEU A 366 0.57 21.27 -7.72
N VAL A 367 0.02 21.17 -6.51
CA VAL A 367 0.65 20.43 -5.42
C VAL A 367 -0.34 19.43 -4.83
N THR A 368 0.08 18.18 -4.73
CA THR A 368 -0.70 17.09 -4.13
C THR A 368 -0.02 16.66 -2.82
N PHE A 369 -0.80 16.59 -1.75
CA PHE A 369 -0.41 15.94 -0.50
C PHE A 369 -1.02 14.55 -0.45
N THR A 370 -0.21 13.50 -0.31
CA THR A 370 -0.68 12.11 -0.40
C THR A 370 -0.25 11.27 0.80
N ARG A 371 -1.14 10.37 1.24
CA ARG A 371 -1.00 9.44 2.34
C ARG A 371 -1.16 7.99 1.82
N PRO A 372 -0.11 7.37 1.27
CA PRO A 372 -0.25 6.06 0.61
C PRO A 372 -0.73 4.92 1.53
N ARG A 373 -0.39 4.99 2.83
CA ARG A 373 -0.63 3.90 3.81
C ARG A 373 -1.81 4.15 4.73
N GLY A 374 -2.70 5.08 4.36
CA GLY A 374 -3.84 5.46 5.19
C GLY A 374 -4.83 6.37 4.45
N TYR A 375 -5.85 6.82 5.18
CA TYR A 375 -6.80 7.85 4.75
C TYR A 375 -6.80 9.01 5.76
N PHE A 376 -7.03 10.23 5.30
CA PHE A 376 -7.17 11.39 6.17
C PHE A 376 -8.50 11.34 6.91
N ASP A 377 -8.45 11.55 8.22
CA ASP A 377 -9.63 11.69 9.08
C ASP A 377 -9.45 12.95 9.95
N ALA A 378 -10.24 13.99 9.67
CA ALA A 378 -10.11 15.27 10.35
C ALA A 378 -10.53 15.24 11.84
N GLU A 379 -11.26 14.21 12.28
CA GLU A 379 -11.63 14.02 13.69
C GLU A 379 -10.57 13.24 14.47
N ARG A 380 -9.80 12.42 13.76
CA ARG A 380 -8.76 11.58 14.36
C ARG A 380 -7.37 12.20 14.30
N ASP A 381 -7.04 12.82 13.17
CA ASP A 381 -5.68 13.18 12.81
C ASP A 381 -5.38 14.67 13.05
N SER A 382 -4.10 14.98 13.28
CA SER A 382 -3.58 16.33 13.17
C SER A 382 -2.97 16.50 11.78
N LEU A 383 -3.58 17.34 10.95
CA LEU A 383 -3.17 17.54 9.57
C LEU A 383 -3.07 19.01 9.22
N ARG A 384 -2.09 19.36 8.37
CA ARG A 384 -1.95 20.68 7.77
C ARG A 384 -1.44 20.55 6.33
N PHE A 385 -1.96 21.38 5.43
CA PHE A 385 -1.43 21.49 4.08
C PHE A 385 -1.38 22.95 3.66
N ASP A 386 -0.16 23.46 3.42
CA ASP A 386 0.09 24.86 3.09
C ASP A 386 -0.54 25.84 4.10
N GLY A 387 -0.40 25.51 5.39
CA GLY A 387 -0.97 26.27 6.50
C GLY A 387 -2.45 26.00 6.80
N GLN A 388 -3.18 25.34 5.91
CA GLN A 388 -4.61 25.02 6.10
C GLN A 388 -4.77 23.81 7.01
N ALA A 389 -5.55 23.95 8.09
CA ALA A 389 -5.80 22.88 9.06
C ALA A 389 -6.76 21.79 8.56
N LEU A 390 -7.67 22.15 7.64
CA LEU A 390 -8.48 21.19 6.89
C LEU A 390 -8.08 21.27 5.41
N PRO A 391 -7.17 20.40 4.95
CA PRO A 391 -6.72 20.40 3.57
C PRO A 391 -7.87 20.23 2.56
N PRO A 392 -7.81 20.85 1.37
CA PRO A 392 -8.86 20.77 0.38
C PRO A 392 -9.25 19.34 0.00
N GLY A 393 -10.56 19.07 -0.03
CA GLY A 393 -11.11 17.75 -0.39
C GLY A 393 -11.06 16.71 0.73
N VAL A 394 -10.44 17.00 1.88
CA VAL A 394 -10.54 16.15 3.07
C VAL A 394 -11.91 16.37 3.71
N PRO A 395 -12.73 15.30 3.87
CA PRO A 395 -14.04 15.43 4.51
C PRO A 395 -13.87 15.79 5.99
N PRO A 396 -14.81 16.54 6.58
CA PRO A 396 -14.74 16.92 7.99
C PRO A 396 -14.92 15.72 8.94
N SER A 397 -15.43 14.59 8.47
CA SER A 397 -15.65 13.37 9.24
C SER A 397 -15.38 12.12 8.39
N GLY A 398 -14.76 11.11 9.01
CA GLY A 398 -14.52 9.79 8.43
C GLY A 398 -13.32 9.73 7.45
N SER A 399 -12.77 8.53 7.29
CA SER A 399 -11.49 8.32 6.60
C SER A 399 -11.64 7.82 5.15
N GLY A 400 -12.10 8.68 4.24
CA GLY A 400 -12.44 8.27 2.86
C GLY A 400 -11.44 8.62 1.77
N VAL A 401 -10.57 9.61 1.99
CA VAL A 401 -9.65 10.15 0.98
C VAL A 401 -8.20 10.05 1.46
N SER A 402 -7.28 9.75 0.55
CA SER A 402 -5.85 9.58 0.86
C SER A 402 -4.97 10.63 0.19
N SER A 403 -5.59 11.63 -0.44
CA SER A 403 -4.88 12.72 -1.11
C SER A 403 -5.68 14.01 -1.01
N SER A 404 -4.98 15.13 -0.88
CA SER A 404 -5.50 16.50 -0.95
C SER A 404 -4.71 17.27 -2.00
N LYS A 405 -5.35 18.18 -2.74
CA LYS A 405 -4.72 18.90 -3.85
C LYS A 405 -4.98 20.39 -3.74
N ILE A 406 -3.92 21.18 -3.93
CA ILE A 406 -3.99 22.64 -4.02
C ILE A 406 -3.63 23.06 -5.44
N LYS A 407 -4.50 23.89 -6.02
CA LYS A 407 -4.23 24.67 -7.23
C LYS A 407 -3.82 26.08 -6.81
N LEU A 408 -2.62 26.50 -7.20
CA LEU A 408 -2.13 27.84 -6.90
C LEU A 408 -2.45 28.80 -8.04
N ALA A 409 -2.77 30.05 -7.66
CA ALA A 409 -3.10 31.14 -8.58
C ALA A 409 -1.86 31.85 -9.17
N ASN A 410 -0.67 31.53 -8.67
CA ASN A 410 0.61 32.00 -9.21
C ASN A 410 1.59 30.82 -9.36
N ASP A 411 2.59 31.01 -10.21
CA ASP A 411 3.65 30.04 -10.52
C ASP A 411 5.00 30.42 -9.89
N ALA A 412 5.02 31.44 -9.03
CA ALA A 412 6.23 31.88 -8.33
C ALA A 412 6.78 30.72 -7.48
N PRO A 413 8.03 30.26 -7.72
CA PRO A 413 8.61 29.16 -6.97
C PRO A 413 8.72 29.51 -5.49
N ARG A 414 8.04 28.74 -4.63
CA ARG A 414 8.08 28.93 -3.17
C ARG A 414 8.10 27.58 -2.46
N THR A 415 8.48 27.64 -1.18
CA THR A 415 8.32 26.52 -0.27
C THR A 415 6.84 26.21 -0.05
N ILE A 416 6.52 24.92 0.05
CA ILE A 416 5.22 24.41 0.47
C ILE A 416 5.44 23.24 1.43
N ALA A 417 4.60 23.15 2.47
CA ALA A 417 4.72 22.14 3.51
C ALA A 417 3.39 21.44 3.76
N ALA A 418 3.48 20.18 4.19
CA ALA A 418 2.37 19.40 4.70
C ALA A 418 2.78 18.68 5.97
N GLU A 419 1.85 18.50 6.89
CA GLU A 419 2.05 17.82 8.16
C GLU A 419 0.92 16.83 8.39
N PHE A 420 1.26 15.65 8.91
CA PHE A 420 0.31 14.63 9.33
C PHE A 420 0.85 13.90 10.56
N ASN A 421 0.15 13.98 11.68
CA ASN A 421 0.47 13.29 12.93
C ASN A 421 1.97 13.37 13.34
N GLY A 422 2.59 14.54 13.14
CA GLY A 422 4.00 14.80 13.45
C GLY A 422 4.98 14.55 12.29
N GLU A 423 4.59 13.84 11.23
CA GLU A 423 5.39 13.75 10.01
C GLU A 423 5.25 15.05 9.22
N ARG A 424 6.36 15.78 9.06
CA ARG A 424 6.44 17.02 8.26
C ARG A 424 7.16 16.78 6.94
N LEU A 425 6.53 17.19 5.85
CA LEU A 425 7.07 17.23 4.50
C LEU A 425 7.25 18.68 4.05
N VAL A 426 8.36 18.94 3.37
CA VAL A 426 8.68 20.24 2.79
C VAL A 426 9.18 20.02 1.37
N GLY A 427 8.63 20.80 0.44
CA GLY A 427 9.04 20.80 -0.96
C GLY A 427 8.90 22.18 -1.57
N ARG A 428 8.97 22.25 -2.90
CA ARG A 428 8.79 23.48 -3.67
C ARG A 428 7.66 23.34 -4.67
N THR A 429 7.01 24.47 -4.95
CA THR A 429 6.09 24.62 -6.07
C THR A 429 6.85 24.74 -7.38
N TRP A 430 6.26 24.19 -8.44
CA TRP A 430 6.78 24.25 -9.80
C TRP A 430 5.69 24.73 -10.77
N PRO A 431 6.03 25.51 -11.82
CA PRO A 431 5.05 26.02 -12.78
C PRO A 431 4.35 24.91 -13.55
N ALA A 432 3.02 24.83 -13.45
CA ALA A 432 2.23 23.85 -14.21
C ALA A 432 2.25 24.12 -15.73
N SER A 433 2.56 25.36 -16.15
CA SER A 433 2.75 25.73 -17.56
C SER A 433 3.95 25.03 -18.21
N GLY A 434 4.95 24.62 -17.41
CA GLY A 434 6.07 23.78 -17.84
C GLY A 434 5.73 22.28 -17.92
N GLY A 435 4.51 21.91 -17.50
CA GLY A 435 4.12 20.52 -17.33
C GLY A 435 4.61 19.90 -16.02
N ASP A 436 4.98 20.71 -15.03
CA ASP A 436 5.50 20.25 -13.74
C ASP A 436 4.41 20.15 -12.68
N VAL A 437 4.54 19.17 -11.78
CA VAL A 437 3.68 19.02 -10.60
C VAL A 437 4.50 18.61 -9.38
N SER A 438 4.02 19.00 -8.20
CA SER A 438 4.66 18.65 -6.92
C SER A 438 3.82 17.65 -6.14
N VAL A 439 4.46 16.65 -5.55
CA VAL A 439 3.83 15.66 -4.68
C VAL A 439 4.57 15.64 -3.35
N LEU A 440 3.87 15.94 -2.26
CA LEU A 440 4.34 15.70 -0.90
C LEU A 440 3.78 14.35 -0.46
N GLU A 441 4.63 13.33 -0.38
CA GLU A 441 4.23 11.95 -0.06
C GLU A 441 4.68 11.51 1.34
N LEU A 442 3.71 11.15 2.18
CA LEU A 442 3.95 10.63 3.52
C LEU A 442 4.57 9.23 3.49
N THR A 443 5.44 8.98 4.44
CA THR A 443 6.11 7.69 4.61
C THR A 443 5.54 6.90 5.78
N TYR A 444 5.24 7.53 6.93
CA TYR A 444 5.03 6.84 8.21
C TYR A 444 3.59 6.48 8.56
#